data_AF-A0A3D0QLR8-F1
#
_entry.id   AF-A0A3D0QLR8-F1
#
_cell.length_a   1.000
_cell.length_b   1.000
_cell.length_c   1.000
_cell.angle_alpha   90.00
_cell.angle_beta   90.00
_cell.angle_gamma   90.00
#
_symmetry.space_group_name_H-M   'P 1'
#
loop_
_entity.id
_entity.type
_entity.pdbx_description
1 polymer ?
#
loop_
_entity_poly.entity_id
_entity_poly.type
_entity_poly.pdbx_seq_one_letter_code
_entity_poly.pdbx_strand_id
1 'polypeptide(L)'
;MEELIRRLSTLNPFWVYVTVSGVAFIENIFPPFPSDVLVVFAGSLVGLGAIDFWLALILTSVGSTLGFVVMYKVGDWFGLKILETGKLPFIPTAKVHKVERWFRKYGYFLIVANRFLSGTRAIVSFFAGMSELPLMTTTILSFVSALIWNFLLLYAGMKLGENWQVIGSYLAGYSRVVTALLVVVIMVFLGRFFYNRSRMHERGTKD
;
A
#
# COMPACT_ATOMS: atom_id res chain seq x y z
N MET A 1 -19.13 -24.36 8.61
CA MET A 1 -18.11 -23.76 9.50
C MET A 1 -16.96 -24.74 9.69
N GLU A 2 -17.21 -25.93 10.25
CA GLU A 2 -16.20 -26.98 10.41
C GLU A 2 -15.52 -27.42 9.11
N GLU A 3 -16.26 -27.57 8.00
CA GLU A 3 -15.70 -27.91 6.69
C GLU A 3 -14.75 -26.82 6.13
N LEU A 4 -15.05 -25.55 6.40
CA LEU A 4 -14.23 -24.40 6.00
C LEU A 4 -13.00 -24.28 6.88
N ILE A 5 -13.14 -24.44 8.20
CA ILE A 5 -12.03 -24.48 9.16
C ILE A 5 -11.11 -25.66 8.85
N ARG A 6 -11.65 -26.83 8.49
CA ARG A 6 -10.89 -28.03 8.13
C ARG A 6 -10.15 -27.88 6.79
N ARG A 7 -10.73 -27.19 5.81
CA ARG A 7 -10.04 -26.83 4.55
C ARG A 7 -8.99 -25.74 4.74
N LEU A 8 -9.23 -24.78 5.62
CA LEU A 8 -8.26 -23.75 5.99
C LEU A 8 -7.12 -24.32 6.84
N SER A 9 -7.39 -25.30 7.72
CA SER A 9 -6.36 -25.98 8.52
C SER A 9 -5.49 -26.92 7.70
N THR A 10 -5.94 -27.35 6.51
CA THR A 10 -5.10 -28.09 5.55
C THR A 10 -4.23 -27.18 4.68
N LEU A 11 -4.53 -25.87 4.60
CA LEU A 11 -3.67 -24.91 3.94
C LEU A 11 -2.52 -24.58 4.89
N ASN A 12 -1.29 -24.79 4.43
CA ASN A 12 -0.11 -24.45 5.21
C ASN A 12 -0.15 -22.94 5.55
N PRO A 13 -0.25 -22.55 6.84
CA PRO A 13 -0.30 -21.14 7.27
C PRO A 13 0.85 -20.30 6.72
N PHE A 14 1.97 -20.94 6.39
CA PHE A 14 3.11 -20.35 5.71
C PHE A 14 2.73 -19.48 4.50
N TRP A 15 1.86 -19.97 3.61
CA TRP A 15 1.51 -19.24 2.39
C TRP A 15 0.72 -17.97 2.69
N VAL A 16 -0.12 -17.99 3.74
CA VAL A 16 -0.86 -16.80 4.18
C VAL A 16 0.12 -15.72 4.65
N TYR A 17 1.11 -16.09 5.47
CA TYR A 17 2.11 -15.13 5.93
C TYR A 17 2.95 -14.57 4.79
N VAL A 18 3.38 -15.42 3.85
CA VAL A 18 4.15 -15.00 2.68
C VAL A 18 3.34 -14.05 1.82
N THR A 19 2.06 -14.35 1.55
CA THR A 19 1.19 -13.49 0.75
C THR A 19 0.99 -12.14 1.41
N VAL A 20 0.63 -12.09 2.70
CA VAL A 20 0.36 -10.82 3.39
C VAL A 20 1.64 -9.97 3.47
N SER A 21 2.79 -10.58 3.74
CA SER A 21 4.09 -9.89 3.78
C SER A 21 4.51 -9.39 2.40
N GLY A 22 4.33 -10.21 1.36
CA GLY A 22 4.66 -9.85 -0.03
C GLY A 22 3.76 -8.74 -0.56
N VAL A 23 2.47 -8.76 -0.24
CA VAL A 23 1.54 -7.68 -0.58
C VAL A 23 1.92 -6.39 0.13
N ALA A 24 2.24 -6.46 1.43
CA ALA A 24 2.69 -5.30 2.20
C ALA A 24 4.00 -4.72 1.63
N PHE A 25 4.90 -5.56 1.15
CA PHE A 25 6.11 -5.15 0.43
C PHE A 25 5.77 -4.44 -0.89
N ILE A 26 4.95 -5.06 -1.75
CA ILE A 26 4.59 -4.54 -3.07
C ILE A 26 3.91 -3.18 -2.98
N GLU A 27 2.99 -2.99 -2.04
CA GLU A 27 2.30 -1.71 -1.87
C GLU A 27 3.26 -0.54 -1.56
N ASN A 28 4.32 -0.80 -0.79
CA ASN A 28 5.31 0.21 -0.47
C ASN A 28 6.17 0.60 -1.69
N ILE A 29 6.11 -0.16 -2.79
CA ILE A 29 6.79 0.13 -4.05
C ILE A 29 5.79 0.67 -5.08
N PHE A 30 4.59 0.08 -5.15
CA PHE A 30 3.54 0.39 -6.11
C PHE A 30 2.24 0.78 -5.38
N PRO A 31 1.95 2.08 -5.25
CA PRO A 31 0.89 2.58 -4.36
C PRO A 31 -0.57 2.23 -4.69
N PRO A 32 -1.02 1.81 -5.89
CA PRO A 32 -2.44 1.49 -6.09
C PRO A 32 -2.80 0.04 -5.68
N PHE A 33 -2.18 -0.53 -4.64
CA PHE A 33 -2.49 -1.89 -4.18
C PHE A 33 -3.24 -1.87 -2.84
N PRO A 34 -4.46 -2.46 -2.74
CA PRO A 34 -5.27 -2.42 -1.52
C PRO A 34 -4.78 -3.44 -0.46
N SER A 35 -3.59 -3.21 0.10
CA SER A 35 -2.99 -4.13 1.09
C SER A 35 -3.76 -4.14 2.42
N ASP A 36 -4.31 -3.00 2.84
CA ASP A 36 -4.97 -2.85 4.15
C ASP A 36 -6.17 -3.82 4.27
N VAL A 37 -6.90 -4.04 3.17
CA VAL A 37 -8.01 -5.02 3.11
C VAL A 37 -7.51 -6.44 3.33
N LEU A 38 -6.35 -6.79 2.77
CA LEU A 38 -5.75 -8.11 2.92
C LEU A 38 -5.19 -8.33 4.34
N VAL A 39 -4.68 -7.28 4.98
CA VAL A 39 -4.25 -7.34 6.39
C VAL A 39 -5.47 -7.52 7.32
N VAL A 40 -6.58 -6.81 7.07
CA VAL A 40 -7.83 -7.03 7.82
C VAL A 40 -8.37 -8.44 7.60
N PHE A 41 -8.30 -8.95 6.36
CA PHE A 41 -8.69 -10.33 6.06
C PHE A 41 -7.78 -11.33 6.80
N ALA A 42 -6.46 -11.12 6.81
CA ALA A 42 -5.54 -11.94 7.60
C ALA A 42 -5.90 -11.90 9.09
N GLY A 43 -6.29 -10.73 9.61
CA GLY A 43 -6.82 -10.60 10.97
C GLY A 43 -8.05 -11.50 11.18
N SER A 44 -8.98 -11.56 10.23
CA SER A 44 -10.14 -12.47 10.36
C SER A 44 -9.74 -13.94 10.43
N LEU A 45 -8.67 -14.35 9.73
CA LEU A 45 -8.11 -15.69 9.84
C LEU A 45 -7.48 -15.94 11.22
N VAL A 46 -6.90 -14.93 11.86
CA VAL A 46 -6.47 -15.01 13.27
C VAL A 46 -7.67 -15.27 14.17
N GLY A 47 -8.77 -14.51 13.99
CA GLY A 47 -9.99 -14.68 14.80
C GLY A 47 -10.64 -16.06 14.65
N LEU A 48 -10.45 -16.70 13.49
CA LEU A 48 -10.89 -18.08 13.22
C LEU A 48 -9.89 -19.14 13.71
N GLY A 49 -8.75 -18.75 14.30
CA GLY A 49 -7.71 -19.65 14.78
C GLY A 49 -6.85 -20.29 13.69
N ALA A 50 -6.88 -19.77 12.46
CA ALA A 50 -6.17 -20.34 11.32
C ALA A 50 -4.70 -19.90 11.24
N ILE A 51 -4.37 -18.71 11.74
CA ILE A 51 -3.00 -18.16 11.78
C ILE A 51 -2.73 -17.45 13.12
N ASP A 52 -1.45 -17.33 13.49
CA ASP A 52 -0.99 -16.65 14.70
C ASP A 52 -0.96 -15.13 14.51
N PHE A 53 -1.47 -14.39 15.51
CA PHE A 53 -1.54 -12.94 15.49
C PHE A 53 -0.16 -12.28 15.42
N TRP A 54 0.75 -12.69 16.28
CA TRP A 54 2.06 -12.06 16.43
C TRP A 54 2.94 -12.31 15.21
N LEU A 55 2.88 -13.53 14.67
CA LEU A 55 3.60 -13.90 13.47
C LEU A 55 3.07 -13.14 12.25
N ALA A 56 1.75 -13.03 12.11
CA ALA A 56 1.14 -12.19 11.07
C ALA A 56 1.56 -10.73 11.20
N LEU A 57 1.54 -10.18 12.43
CA LEU A 57 1.93 -8.79 12.69
C LEU A 57 3.39 -8.51 12.33
N ILE A 58 4.31 -9.36 12.79
CA ILE A 58 5.75 -9.19 12.57
C ILE A 58 6.06 -9.32 11.09
N LEU A 59 5.60 -10.39 10.43
CA LEU A 59 5.94 -10.65 9.04
C LEU A 59 5.36 -9.58 8.09
N THR A 60 4.12 -9.14 8.33
CA THR A 60 3.51 -8.03 7.57
C THR A 60 4.30 -6.73 7.76
N SER A 61 4.75 -6.45 8.99
CA SER A 61 5.52 -5.24 9.31
C SER A 61 6.91 -5.27 8.70
N VAL A 62 7.57 -6.43 8.72
CA VAL A 62 8.85 -6.66 8.04
C VAL A 62 8.71 -6.49 6.53
N GLY A 63 7.72 -7.14 5.91
CA GLY A 63 7.47 -7.03 4.47
C GLY A 63 7.28 -5.57 4.03
N SER A 64 6.44 -4.83 4.76
CA SER A 64 6.26 -3.40 4.49
C SER A 64 7.54 -2.58 4.66
N THR A 65 8.32 -2.85 5.71
CA THR A 65 9.58 -2.13 5.98
C THR A 65 10.62 -2.41 4.90
N LEU A 66 10.70 -3.64 4.41
CA LEU A 66 11.56 -3.98 3.27
C LEU A 66 11.15 -3.19 2.02
N GLY A 67 9.86 -3.06 1.75
CA GLY A 67 9.37 -2.26 0.62
C GLY A 67 9.72 -0.78 0.78
N PHE A 68 9.60 -0.25 2.00
CA PHE A 68 10.06 1.10 2.35
C PHE A 68 11.56 1.28 2.04
N VAL A 69 12.42 0.35 2.49
CA VAL A 69 13.87 0.43 2.28
C VAL A 69 14.23 0.38 0.80
N VAL A 70 13.55 -0.47 0.02
CA VAL A 70 13.73 -0.52 -1.45
C VAL A 70 13.42 0.84 -2.06
N MET A 71 12.25 1.40 -1.75
CA MET A 71 11.84 2.69 -2.33
C MET A 71 12.69 3.86 -1.83
N TYR A 72 13.18 3.80 -0.58
CA TYR A 72 14.18 4.72 -0.04
C TYR A 72 15.45 4.68 -0.89
N LYS A 73 16.02 3.50 -1.17
CA LYS A 73 17.26 3.38 -1.95
C LYS A 73 17.08 3.87 -3.39
N VAL A 74 15.90 3.64 -3.98
CA VAL A 74 15.55 4.23 -5.27
C VAL A 74 15.59 5.76 -5.16
N GLY A 75 14.97 6.33 -4.14
CA GLY A 75 15.01 7.77 -3.85
C GLY A 75 16.42 8.35 -3.71
N ASP A 76 17.25 7.69 -2.92
CA ASP A 76 18.66 8.04 -2.65
C ASP A 76 19.48 8.07 -3.95
N TRP A 77 19.35 7.04 -4.79
CA TRP A 77 20.00 6.98 -6.10
C TRP A 77 19.57 8.12 -7.03
N PHE A 78 18.29 8.50 -7.02
CA PHE A 78 17.81 9.66 -7.78
C PHE A 78 18.29 10.99 -7.18
N GLY A 79 18.44 11.09 -5.86
CA GLY A 79 19.03 12.24 -5.15
C GLY A 79 20.45 12.52 -5.63
N LEU A 80 21.30 11.51 -5.59
CA LEU A 80 22.68 11.55 -6.10
C LEU A 80 22.74 12.01 -7.56
N LYS A 81 21.88 11.46 -8.42
CA LYS A 81 21.86 11.81 -9.85
C LYS A 81 21.45 13.27 -10.10
N ILE A 82 20.59 13.85 -9.25
CA ILE A 82 20.22 15.28 -9.31
C ILE A 82 21.43 16.14 -8.98
N LEU A 83 22.18 15.78 -7.93
CA LEU A 83 23.38 16.51 -7.52
C LEU A 83 24.44 16.49 -8.63
N GLU A 84 24.59 15.35 -9.33
CA GLU A 84 25.57 15.19 -10.42
C GLU A 84 25.16 15.87 -11.74
N THR A 85 23.87 15.88 -12.09
CA THR A 85 23.42 16.31 -13.44
C THR A 85 22.56 17.58 -13.46
N GLY A 86 22.13 18.08 -12.31
CA GLY A 86 21.28 19.26 -12.16
C GLY A 86 19.85 19.13 -12.72
N LYS A 87 19.44 17.94 -13.19
CA LYS A 87 18.10 17.70 -13.77
C LYS A 87 17.55 16.33 -13.37
N LEU A 88 16.26 16.28 -13.00
CA LEU A 88 15.49 15.04 -12.99
C LEU A 88 14.83 14.85 -14.35
N PRO A 89 15.17 13.80 -15.13
CA PRO A 89 14.57 13.59 -16.44
C PRO A 89 13.06 13.31 -16.40
N PHE A 90 12.49 12.94 -15.24
CA PHE A 90 11.11 12.44 -15.14
C PHE A 90 10.25 13.06 -14.02
N ILE A 91 10.78 13.96 -13.17
CA ILE A 91 10.03 14.54 -12.05
C ILE A 91 10.03 16.07 -12.15
N PRO A 92 8.85 16.73 -12.18
CA PRO A 92 8.76 18.18 -12.15
C PRO A 92 9.42 18.75 -10.89
N THR A 93 10.32 19.72 -11.06
CA THR A 93 11.01 20.42 -9.96
C THR A 93 10.04 20.99 -8.92
N ALA A 94 8.86 21.44 -9.34
CA ALA A 94 7.82 21.95 -8.43
C ALA A 94 7.30 20.89 -7.44
N LYS A 95 7.23 19.61 -7.84
CA LYS A 95 6.83 18.50 -6.95
C LYS A 95 7.93 18.20 -5.94
N VAL A 96 9.19 18.25 -6.37
CA VAL A 96 10.35 18.07 -5.49
C VAL A 96 10.37 19.13 -4.39
N HIS A 97 10.30 20.41 -4.74
CA HIS A 97 10.27 21.52 -3.77
C HIS A 97 9.07 21.48 -2.82
N LYS A 98 7.93 20.91 -3.25
CA LYS A 98 6.76 20.75 -2.38
C LYS A 98 7.04 19.70 -1.31
N VAL A 99 7.59 18.55 -1.69
CA VAL A 99 7.87 17.47 -0.76
C VAL A 99 9.07 17.79 0.13
N GLU A 100 10.09 18.46 -0.39
CA GLU A 100 11.20 18.98 0.41
C GLU A 100 10.72 19.95 1.48
N ARG A 101 9.82 20.89 1.16
CA ARG A 101 9.19 21.77 2.17
C ARG A 101 8.42 20.99 3.23
N TRP A 102 7.74 19.91 2.86
CA TRP A 102 7.06 19.05 3.81
C TRP A 102 8.06 18.33 4.72
N PHE A 103 9.11 17.73 4.17
CA PHE A 103 10.17 17.11 4.97
C PHE A 103 10.91 18.12 5.85
N ARG A 104 11.14 19.35 5.40
CA ARG A 104 11.71 20.42 6.23
C ARG A 104 10.80 20.83 7.39
N LYS A 105 9.48 20.81 7.17
CA LYS A 105 8.49 21.23 8.17
C LYS A 105 8.13 20.14 9.17
N TYR A 106 8.00 18.90 8.72
CA TYR A 106 7.50 17.78 9.51
C TYR A 106 8.57 16.70 9.77
N GLY A 107 9.69 16.70 9.04
CA GLY A 107 10.83 15.81 9.26
C GLY A 107 10.45 14.33 9.33
N TYR A 108 10.93 13.68 10.38
CA TYR A 108 10.64 12.28 10.68
C TYR A 108 9.16 11.98 10.95
N PHE A 109 8.36 12.98 11.36
CA PHE A 109 6.92 12.79 11.61
C PHE A 109 6.16 12.39 10.34
N LEU A 110 6.60 12.87 9.17
CA LEU A 110 6.02 12.44 7.88
C LEU A 110 6.12 10.93 7.69
N ILE A 111 7.22 10.31 8.09
CA ILE A 111 7.45 8.87 7.91
C ILE A 111 6.46 8.07 8.77
N VAL A 112 6.21 8.53 9.99
CA VAL A 112 5.25 7.91 10.91
C VAL A 112 3.81 8.16 10.45
N ALA A 113 3.47 9.41 10.15
CA ALA A 113 2.10 9.83 9.80
C ALA A 113 1.64 9.31 8.43
N ASN A 114 2.57 9.09 7.50
CA ASN A 114 2.28 8.65 6.14
C ASN A 114 1.59 7.27 6.06
N ARG A 115 1.72 6.41 7.07
CA ARG A 115 1.02 5.11 7.05
C ARG A 115 -0.50 5.24 7.18
N PHE A 116 -0.97 6.32 7.80
CA PHE A 116 -2.38 6.65 7.92
C PHE A 116 -2.96 7.28 6.64
N LEU A 117 -2.11 7.60 5.66
CA LEU A 117 -2.48 8.14 4.36
C LEU A 117 -2.24 7.07 3.29
N SER A 118 -3.31 6.40 2.88
CA SER A 118 -3.23 5.34 1.86
C SER A 118 -2.72 5.89 0.52
N GLY A 119 -1.86 5.14 -0.17
CA GLY A 119 -1.33 5.49 -1.49
C GLY A 119 -0.18 6.51 -1.50
N THR A 120 0.16 7.17 -0.39
CA THR A 120 1.33 8.06 -0.32
C THR A 120 2.60 7.36 0.18
N ARG A 121 2.48 6.08 0.56
CA ARG A 121 3.56 5.26 1.15
C ARG A 121 4.85 5.29 0.35
N ALA A 122 4.79 4.83 -0.90
CA ALA A 122 5.93 4.83 -1.82
C ALA A 122 6.52 6.22 -2.08
N ILE A 123 5.67 7.26 -2.12
CA ILE A 123 6.10 8.64 -2.37
C ILE A 123 6.97 9.12 -1.21
N VAL A 124 6.51 8.97 0.04
CA VAL A 124 7.27 9.43 1.21
C VAL A 124 8.56 8.63 1.38
N SER A 125 8.56 7.32 1.15
CA SER A 125 9.79 6.51 1.17
C SER A 125 10.81 6.99 0.15
N PHE A 126 10.38 7.25 -1.08
CA PHE A 126 11.23 7.77 -2.15
C PHE A 126 11.83 9.13 -1.78
N PHE A 127 11.01 10.07 -1.29
CA PHE A 127 11.52 11.40 -0.95
C PHE A 127 12.37 11.41 0.33
N ALA A 128 12.13 10.49 1.28
CA ALA A 128 13.01 10.29 2.42
C ALA A 128 14.42 9.89 1.99
N GLY A 129 14.53 9.02 0.98
CA GLY A 129 15.81 8.67 0.36
C GLY A 129 16.46 9.82 -0.39
N MET A 130 15.69 10.53 -1.22
CA MET A 130 16.17 11.68 -1.97
C MET A 130 16.69 12.81 -1.07
N SER A 131 16.17 12.92 0.15
CA SER A 131 16.56 13.94 1.13
C SER A 131 17.70 13.50 2.06
N GLU A 132 18.34 12.36 1.77
CA GLU A 132 19.48 11.80 2.52
C GLU A 132 19.22 11.64 4.03
N LEU A 133 17.96 11.36 4.41
CA LEU A 133 17.63 11.14 5.82
C LEU A 133 18.25 9.84 6.34
N PRO A 134 18.88 9.79 7.53
CA PRO A 134 19.55 8.60 8.03
C PRO A 134 18.74 7.30 7.87
N LEU A 135 19.21 6.39 7.02
CA LEU A 135 18.49 5.16 6.64
C LEU A 135 18.03 4.35 7.86
N MET A 136 18.89 4.22 8.88
CA MET A 136 18.56 3.44 10.07
C MET A 136 17.38 4.07 10.83
N THR A 137 17.44 5.38 11.05
CA THR A 137 16.38 6.13 11.76
C THR A 137 15.06 6.06 10.99
N THR A 138 15.09 6.29 9.68
CA THR A 138 13.88 6.25 8.85
C THR A 138 13.27 4.86 8.76
N THR A 139 14.10 3.82 8.70
CA THR A 139 13.67 2.41 8.69
C THR A 139 13.04 2.01 10.01
N ILE A 140 13.65 2.36 11.16
CA ILE A 140 13.10 2.06 12.48
C ILE A 140 11.75 2.76 12.67
N LEU A 141 11.66 4.05 12.32
CA LEU A 141 10.40 4.79 12.42
C LEU A 141 9.31 4.21 11.50
N SER A 142 9.69 3.81 10.29
CA SER A 142 8.78 3.14 9.35
C SER A 142 8.29 1.80 9.90
N PHE A 143 9.17 1.01 10.51
CA PHE A 143 8.85 -0.27 11.14
C PHE A 143 7.93 -0.10 12.35
N VAL A 144 8.21 0.84 13.25
CA VAL A 144 7.35 1.12 14.41
C VAL A 144 5.96 1.58 13.95
N SER A 145 5.92 2.48 12.97
CA SER A 145 4.65 2.89 12.37
C SER A 145 3.93 1.70 11.71
N ALA A 146 4.67 0.78 11.08
CA ALA A 146 4.13 -0.48 10.54
C ALA A 146 3.44 -1.31 11.57
N LEU A 147 4.13 -1.51 12.68
CA LEU A 147 3.70 -2.37 13.73
C LEU A 147 2.41 -1.81 14.36
N ILE A 148 2.34 -0.51 14.60
CA ILE A 148 1.13 0.14 15.12
C ILE A 148 -0.05 0.01 14.14
N TRP A 149 0.15 0.36 12.88
CA TRP A 149 -0.94 0.31 11.89
C TRP A 149 -1.43 -1.11 11.63
N ASN A 150 -0.50 -2.04 11.40
CA ASN A 150 -0.84 -3.45 11.16
C ASN A 150 -1.48 -4.08 12.39
N PHE A 151 -1.08 -3.70 13.61
CA PHE A 151 -1.72 -4.16 14.83
C PHE A 151 -3.19 -3.75 14.85
N LEU A 152 -3.51 -2.48 14.55
CA LEU A 152 -4.88 -1.99 14.51
C LEU A 152 -5.73 -2.76 13.47
N LEU A 153 -5.19 -2.96 12.26
CA LEU A 153 -5.90 -3.69 11.19
C LEU A 153 -6.07 -5.17 11.50
N LEU A 154 -5.03 -5.85 11.98
CA LEU A 154 -5.11 -7.26 12.36
C LEU A 154 -6.05 -7.46 13.55
N TYR A 155 -6.00 -6.58 14.54
CA TYR A 155 -6.89 -6.64 15.70
C TYR A 155 -8.35 -6.42 15.31
N ALA A 156 -8.61 -5.41 14.47
CA ALA A 156 -9.93 -5.19 13.90
C ALA A 156 -10.40 -6.42 13.12
N GLY A 157 -9.57 -6.96 12.23
CA GLY A 157 -9.84 -8.19 11.48
C GLY A 157 -10.14 -9.38 12.38
N MET A 158 -9.35 -9.59 13.45
CA MET A 158 -9.53 -10.66 14.43
C MET A 158 -10.90 -10.58 15.10
N LYS A 159 -11.29 -9.37 15.53
CA LYS A 159 -12.64 -9.12 16.07
C LYS A 159 -13.74 -9.38 15.04
N LEU A 160 -13.49 -9.06 13.76
CA LEU A 160 -14.44 -9.39 12.68
C LEU A 160 -14.57 -10.89 12.45
N GLY A 161 -13.46 -11.64 12.53
CA GLY A 161 -13.42 -13.10 12.39
C GLY A 161 -14.16 -13.81 13.53
N GLU A 162 -13.95 -13.36 14.77
CA GLU A 162 -14.68 -13.86 15.95
C GLU A 162 -16.20 -13.65 15.84
N ASN A 163 -16.65 -12.59 15.15
CA ASN A 163 -18.05 -12.20 15.02
C ASN A 163 -18.62 -12.40 13.60
N TRP A 164 -18.05 -13.32 12.81
CA TRP A 164 -18.30 -13.48 11.36
C TRP A 164 -19.79 -13.58 10.98
N GLN A 165 -20.63 -14.14 11.85
CA GLN A 165 -22.09 -14.25 11.63
C GLN A 165 -22.81 -12.89 11.56
N VAL A 166 -22.30 -11.86 12.23
CA VAL A 166 -22.91 -10.52 12.24
C VAL A 166 -22.43 -9.67 11.06
N ILE A 167 -21.23 -9.93 10.54
CA ILE A 167 -20.55 -9.07 9.55
C ILE A 167 -20.72 -9.56 8.11
N GLY A 168 -20.98 -10.85 7.90
CA GLY A 168 -21.21 -11.41 6.56
C GLY A 168 -22.35 -10.72 5.78
N SER A 169 -23.37 -10.21 6.49
CA SER A 169 -24.46 -9.41 5.91
C SER A 169 -24.02 -8.00 5.47
N TYR A 170 -23.11 -7.36 6.21
CA TYR A 170 -22.58 -6.03 5.88
C TYR A 170 -21.52 -6.06 4.78
N LEU A 171 -20.62 -7.05 4.79
CA LEU A 171 -19.56 -7.20 3.78
C LEU A 171 -20.10 -7.55 2.38
N ALA A 172 -21.17 -8.35 2.29
CA ALA A 172 -21.83 -8.64 1.02
C ALA A 172 -22.42 -7.38 0.36
N GLY A 173 -22.89 -6.42 1.17
CA GLY A 173 -23.32 -5.10 0.69
C GLY A 173 -22.14 -4.24 0.24
N TYR A 174 -21.08 -4.16 1.04
CA TYR A 174 -19.91 -3.31 0.78
C TYR A 174 -19.10 -3.77 -0.44
N SER A 175 -18.84 -5.07 -0.58
CA SER A 175 -18.13 -5.64 -1.74
C SER A 175 -18.86 -5.36 -3.05
N ARG A 176 -20.20 -5.41 -3.04
CA ARG A 176 -21.03 -5.12 -4.21
C ARG A 176 -20.95 -3.63 -4.60
N VAL A 177 -20.95 -2.72 -3.62
CA VAL A 177 -20.83 -1.27 -3.84
C VAL A 177 -19.44 -0.90 -4.35
N VAL A 178 -18.37 -1.42 -3.75
CA VAL A 178 -16.98 -1.14 -4.17
C VAL A 178 -16.70 -1.69 -5.56
N THR A 179 -17.16 -2.92 -5.85
CA THR A 179 -17.02 -3.53 -7.18
C THR A 179 -17.80 -2.73 -8.23
N ALA A 180 -19.02 -2.29 -7.92
CA ALA A 180 -19.80 -1.44 -8.83
C ALA A 180 -19.11 -0.10 -9.10
N LEU A 181 -18.55 0.54 -8.08
CA LEU A 181 -17.78 1.78 -8.23
C LEU A 181 -16.54 1.61 -9.11
N LEU A 182 -15.77 0.53 -8.91
CA LEU A 182 -14.62 0.19 -9.75
C LEU A 182 -15.01 -0.02 -11.22
N VAL A 183 -16.10 -0.75 -11.47
CA VAL A 183 -16.61 -0.99 -12.82
C VAL A 183 -17.04 0.32 -13.49
N VAL A 184 -17.72 1.22 -12.76
CA VAL A 184 -18.09 2.54 -13.27
C VAL A 184 -16.86 3.39 -13.61
N VAL A 185 -15.84 3.41 -12.74
CA VAL A 185 -14.60 4.15 -12.99
C VAL A 185 -13.89 3.62 -14.24
N ILE A 186 -13.80 2.29 -14.39
CA ILE A 186 -13.21 1.65 -15.58
C ILE A 186 -14.00 2.00 -16.84
N MET A 187 -15.34 1.95 -16.79
CA MET A 187 -16.19 2.31 -17.94
C MET A 187 -16.03 3.78 -18.34
N VAL A 188 -15.96 4.70 -17.37
CA VAL A 188 -15.71 6.13 -17.65
C VAL A 188 -14.33 6.35 -18.25
N PHE A 189 -13.32 5.63 -17.75
CA PHE A 189 -11.94 5.75 -18.25
C PHE A 189 -11.81 5.18 -19.66
N LEU A 190 -12.39 4.02 -19.93
CA LEU A 190 -12.45 3.42 -21.27
C LEU A 190 -13.27 4.28 -22.21
N GLY A 191 -14.43 4.78 -21.79
CA GLY A 191 -15.26 5.69 -22.58
C GLY A 191 -14.50 6.97 -22.97
N ARG A 192 -13.76 7.58 -22.03
CA ARG A 192 -12.88 8.71 -22.32
C ARG A 192 -11.71 8.34 -23.24
N PHE A 193 -11.11 7.17 -23.05
CA PHE A 193 -10.01 6.69 -23.89
C PHE A 193 -10.45 6.46 -25.34
N PHE A 194 -11.60 5.82 -25.56
CA PHE A 194 -12.15 5.60 -26.90
C PHE A 194 -12.71 6.88 -27.54
N TYR A 195 -13.32 7.77 -26.75
CA TYR A 195 -13.78 9.07 -27.24
C TYR A 195 -12.62 9.98 -27.67
N ASN A 196 -11.52 10.03 -26.91
CA ASN A 196 -10.32 10.79 -27.29
C ASN A 196 -9.60 10.19 -28.51
N ARG A 197 -9.64 8.86 -28.69
CA ARG A 197 -9.04 8.21 -29.86
C ARG A 197 -9.81 8.49 -31.15
N SER A 198 -11.13 8.62 -31.07
CA SER A 198 -11.97 8.92 -32.25
C SER A 198 -11.75 10.35 -32.78
N ARG A 199 -11.42 11.33 -31.92
CA ARG A 199 -11.10 12.71 -32.36
C ARG A 199 -9.72 12.89 -32.99
N MET A 200 -8.81 11.92 -32.87
CA MET A 200 -7.50 12.01 -33.55
C MET A 200 -7.57 11.58 -35.02
N HIS A 201 -8.57 10.81 -35.44
CA HIS A 201 -8.75 10.41 -36.84
C HIS A 201 -9.39 11.50 -37.72
N GLU A 202 -10.09 12.49 -37.15
CA GLU A 202 -10.74 13.58 -37.90
C GLU A 202 -9.82 14.78 -38.21
N ARG A 203 -8.61 14.85 -37.62
CA ARG A 203 -7.65 15.96 -37.85
C ARG A 203 -6.57 15.65 -38.89
N GLY A 204 -6.51 14.45 -39.45
CA GLY A 204 -5.53 14.05 -40.47
C GLY A 204 -6.01 14.11 -41.92
N THR A 205 -7.15 14.75 -42.20
CA THR A 205 -7.76 14.81 -43.55
C THR A 205 -8.12 16.25 -43.96
N LYS A 206 -7.34 17.22 -43.50
CA LYS A 206 -7.47 18.63 -43.88
C LYS A 206 -6.12 19.34 -44.09
N ASP A 207 -5.11 18.61 -44.56
CA ASP A 207 -3.95 19.18 -45.25
C ASP A 207 -3.95 18.68 -46.70
#